data_AF-A0A6J0WFT2-F1
#
_entry.id   AF-A0A6J0WFT2-F1
#
_cell.length_a   1.000
_cell.length_b   1.000
_cell.length_c   1.000
_cell.angle_alpha   90.00
_cell.angle_beta   90.00
_cell.angle_gamma   90.00
#
_symmetry.space_group_name_H-M   'P 1'
#
loop_
_entity.id
_entity.type
_entity.pdbx_description
1 polymer ?
#
loop_
_entity_poly.entity_id
_entity_poly.type
_entity_poly.pdbx_seq_one_letter_code
_entity_poly.pdbx_strand_id
1 'polypeptide(L)'
;MDYRVNIFLRQQWNDPRLAYNEYPDDSLDLDPSMLDSIWKPDLFFANEKGAHFHEITTDNKLLRISRNGNVLYSIRITLTLACPMDLKNFPMDVQTCIMQLESFGYTMNDLIFEWQEQGAVQVADGLTLPQFILKEEKDLRYCTKHYNTGKFTCIEARFHLERQMGYYLIQMYIPSLLIVILSWISFWINMDAAPARVGLGITTVLTMTTQSSGSRASLPKVSYVKAIDIWMAVCLLFVFSALLEYAAVNFVSRQHKELLRFRRKRRHHKEDEAGEGRFNFSAYGMGPACLQAKDGISVKGANNSNTTNPPPAPSKSPEEMRKLFIQRAKKIDKISRIGFPMAFLIFNMFYWIIYKIVRREDVHNQ
;
A
#
# COMPACT_ATOMS: atom_id res chain seq x y z
N MET A 1 4.37 -18.92 1.66
CA MET A 1 5.24 -18.55 0.51
C MET A 1 5.66 -19.85 -0.12
N ASP A 2 4.76 -20.36 -0.94
CA ASP A 2 4.75 -21.72 -1.48
C ASP A 2 3.64 -21.78 -2.52
N TYR A 3 3.77 -22.76 -3.40
CA TYR A 3 2.79 -23.07 -4.42
C TYR A 3 2.66 -24.58 -4.51
N ARG A 4 1.46 -25.04 -4.87
CA ARG A 4 1.17 -26.47 -5.00
C ARG A 4 1.02 -26.82 -6.47
N VAL A 5 1.71 -27.86 -6.90
CA VAL A 5 1.65 -28.38 -8.28
C VAL A 5 1.30 -29.86 -8.28
N ASN A 6 0.62 -30.29 -9.33
CA ASN A 6 0.42 -31.70 -9.65
C ASN A 6 1.12 -31.96 -10.97
N ILE A 7 2.11 -32.84 -10.97
CA ILE A 7 2.96 -33.09 -12.13
C ILE A 7 2.97 -34.57 -12.48
N PHE A 8 3.17 -34.84 -13.76
CA PHE A 8 3.61 -36.14 -14.26
C PHE A 8 5.11 -36.04 -14.50
N LEU A 9 5.91 -36.55 -13.55
CA LEU A 9 7.35 -36.59 -13.67
C LEU A 9 7.72 -37.78 -14.56
N ARG A 10 8.26 -37.49 -15.75
CA ARG A 10 8.75 -38.49 -16.70
C ARG A 10 10.28 -38.48 -16.71
N GLN A 11 10.87 -39.65 -16.49
CA GLN A 11 12.31 -39.87 -16.51
C GLN A 11 12.62 -40.92 -17.59
N GLN A 12 13.69 -40.70 -18.34
CA GLN A 12 14.19 -41.65 -19.33
C GLN A 12 15.68 -41.89 -19.10
N TRP A 13 16.08 -43.14 -19.10
CA TRP A 13 17.49 -43.55 -19.06
C TRP A 13 17.68 -44.84 -19.86
N ASN A 14 18.94 -45.18 -20.17
CA ASN A 14 19.27 -46.44 -20.80
C ASN A 14 19.89 -47.39 -19.76
N ASP A 15 19.33 -48.60 -19.61
CA ASP A 15 19.92 -49.69 -18.84
C ASP A 15 20.19 -50.88 -19.77
N PRO A 16 21.45 -51.09 -20.20
CA PRO A 16 21.80 -52.17 -21.12
C PRO A 16 21.46 -53.58 -20.60
N ARG A 17 21.32 -53.76 -19.28
CA ARG A 17 21.01 -55.06 -18.66
C ARG A 17 19.56 -55.48 -18.88
N LEU A 18 18.68 -54.53 -19.22
CA LEU A 18 17.26 -54.75 -19.46
C LEU A 18 16.92 -54.88 -20.95
N ALA A 19 17.93 -54.83 -21.83
CA ALA A 19 17.75 -55.06 -23.26
C ALA A 19 17.33 -56.52 -23.52
N TYR A 20 16.35 -56.70 -24.40
CA TYR A 20 15.80 -58.02 -24.73
C TYR A 20 15.71 -58.22 -26.24
N ASN A 21 15.81 -59.47 -26.69
CA ASN A 21 15.75 -59.82 -28.12
C ASN A 21 14.79 -60.96 -28.45
N GLU A 22 14.26 -61.65 -27.45
CA GLU A 22 13.40 -62.82 -27.64
C GLU A 22 11.95 -62.45 -27.97
N TYR A 23 11.46 -61.33 -27.43
CA TYR A 23 10.11 -60.84 -27.71
C TYR A 23 10.07 -59.97 -28.98
N PRO A 24 9.01 -60.10 -29.79
CA PRO A 24 8.86 -59.33 -31.03
C PRO A 24 8.47 -57.86 -30.81
N ASP A 25 7.90 -57.53 -29.64
CA ASP A 25 7.40 -56.19 -29.34
C ASP A 25 8.53 -55.20 -29.06
N ASP A 26 8.41 -53.98 -29.59
CA ASP A 26 9.41 -52.92 -29.42
C ASP A 26 9.44 -52.33 -28.01
N SER A 27 8.36 -52.48 -27.25
CA SER A 27 8.29 -52.05 -25.85
C SER A 27 7.38 -52.93 -25.01
N LEU A 28 7.79 -53.18 -23.77
CA LEU A 28 7.02 -53.89 -22.76
C LEU A 28 6.57 -52.91 -21.67
N ASP A 29 5.26 -52.87 -21.42
CA ASP A 29 4.67 -52.20 -20.26
C ASP A 29 4.64 -53.16 -19.07
N LEU A 30 5.26 -52.73 -17.97
CA LEU A 30 5.46 -53.55 -16.79
C LEU A 30 4.57 -53.09 -15.63
N ASP A 31 4.15 -54.05 -14.80
CA ASP A 31 3.40 -53.76 -13.58
C ASP A 31 4.24 -52.95 -12.58
N PRO A 32 3.67 -51.92 -11.91
CA PRO A 32 4.38 -51.11 -10.93
C PRO A 32 5.03 -51.88 -9.79
N SER A 33 4.55 -53.08 -9.43
CA SER A 33 5.15 -53.91 -8.38
C SER A 33 6.58 -54.34 -8.68
N MET A 34 6.99 -54.38 -9.95
CA MET A 34 8.36 -54.74 -10.34
C MET A 34 9.36 -53.58 -10.23
N LEU A 35 8.90 -52.37 -9.89
CA LEU A 35 9.76 -51.19 -9.72
C LEU A 35 10.76 -51.29 -8.56
N ASP A 36 10.53 -52.20 -7.62
CA ASP A 36 11.46 -52.42 -6.49
C ASP A 36 12.67 -53.28 -6.89
N SER A 37 12.56 -54.02 -7.98
CA SER A 37 13.63 -54.89 -8.51
C SER A 37 14.51 -54.20 -9.55
N ILE A 38 14.13 -53.00 -10.01
CA ILE A 38 14.83 -52.26 -11.06
C ILE A 38 15.46 -51.01 -10.45
N TRP A 39 16.68 -50.70 -10.89
CA TRP A 39 17.35 -49.46 -10.50
C TRP A 39 16.58 -48.25 -11.03
N LYS A 40 16.36 -47.25 -10.18
CA LYS A 40 15.73 -45.97 -10.52
C LYS A 40 16.60 -44.81 -10.03
N PRO A 41 16.73 -43.71 -10.81
CA PRO A 41 17.44 -42.53 -10.35
C PRO A 41 16.85 -41.96 -9.05
N ASP A 42 17.71 -41.50 -8.15
CA ASP A 42 17.38 -40.98 -6.81
C ASP A 42 17.02 -39.48 -6.84
N LEU A 43 16.08 -39.13 -7.71
CA LEU A 43 15.61 -37.75 -7.86
C LEU A 43 14.83 -37.29 -6.63
N PHE A 44 15.23 -36.17 -6.06
CA PHE A 44 14.44 -35.42 -5.07
C PHE A 44 14.28 -33.97 -5.50
N PHE A 45 13.32 -33.27 -4.89
CA PHE A 45 13.06 -31.85 -5.15
C PHE A 45 13.76 -31.02 -4.08
N ALA A 46 14.69 -30.14 -4.43
CA ALA A 46 15.51 -29.46 -3.41
C ALA A 46 14.75 -28.41 -2.59
N ASN A 47 13.65 -27.88 -3.13
CA ASN A 47 12.84 -26.83 -2.50
C ASN A 47 11.44 -27.32 -2.10
N GLU A 48 11.28 -28.61 -1.81
CA GLU A 48 10.01 -29.15 -1.35
C GLU A 48 9.76 -28.85 0.14
N LYS A 49 8.50 -28.59 0.47
CA LYS A 49 8.03 -28.60 1.87
C LYS A 49 7.22 -29.84 2.21
N GLY A 50 6.68 -30.48 1.18
CA GLY A 50 5.87 -31.68 1.29
C GLY A 50 5.53 -32.23 -0.09
N ALA A 51 5.50 -33.55 -0.20
CA ALA A 51 5.22 -34.28 -1.42
C ALA A 51 4.29 -35.46 -1.11
N HIS A 52 3.38 -35.77 -2.03
CA HIS A 52 2.47 -36.90 -1.91
C HIS A 52 2.40 -37.67 -3.24
N PHE A 53 2.60 -38.98 -3.15
CA PHE A 53 2.31 -39.91 -4.24
C PHE A 53 0.80 -40.17 -4.32
N HIS A 54 0.32 -40.50 -5.52
CA HIS A 54 -1.09 -40.84 -5.75
C HIS A 54 -1.24 -42.36 -5.89
N GLU A 55 -1.96 -42.98 -4.95
CA GLU A 55 -2.10 -44.44 -4.84
C GLU A 55 -3.53 -44.95 -5.17
N ILE A 56 -4.43 -44.04 -5.60
CA ILE A 56 -5.85 -44.37 -5.85
C ILE A 56 -6.09 -44.48 -7.36
N THR A 57 -6.78 -45.52 -7.87
CA THR A 57 -7.15 -46.80 -7.20
C THR A 57 -6.00 -47.81 -7.15
N THR A 58 -4.96 -47.56 -7.95
CA THR A 58 -3.66 -48.25 -7.96
C THR A 58 -2.56 -47.20 -7.96
N ASP A 59 -1.33 -47.62 -7.70
CA ASP A 59 -0.15 -46.75 -7.81
C ASP A 59 -0.08 -46.08 -9.18
N ASN A 60 -0.08 -44.75 -9.20
CA ASN A 60 0.01 -43.96 -10.42
C ASN A 60 1.47 -43.88 -10.91
N LYS A 61 1.99 -45.04 -11.30
CA LYS A 61 3.34 -45.26 -11.82
C LYS A 61 3.23 -46.01 -13.13
N LEU A 62 4.03 -45.63 -14.12
CA LEU A 62 4.15 -46.31 -15.41
C LEU A 62 5.62 -46.64 -15.61
N LEU A 63 5.88 -47.89 -15.97
CA LEU A 63 7.20 -48.39 -16.34
C LEU A 63 7.11 -49.04 -17.71
N ARG A 64 7.88 -48.53 -18.66
CA ARG A 64 7.99 -49.10 -20.01
C ARG A 64 9.44 -49.33 -20.34
N ILE A 65 9.78 -50.54 -20.80
CA ILE A 65 11.12 -50.89 -21.25
C ILE A 65 11.08 -51.12 -22.75
N SER A 66 11.88 -50.37 -23.50
CA SER A 66 12.09 -50.58 -24.93
C SER A 66 13.12 -51.69 -25.16
N ARG A 67 13.03 -52.33 -26.33
CA ARG A 67 13.92 -53.42 -26.75
C ARG A 67 15.42 -53.15 -26.58
N ASN A 68 15.84 -51.90 -26.80
CA ASN A 68 17.23 -51.44 -26.68
C ASN A 68 17.70 -51.14 -25.24
N GLY A 69 16.88 -51.42 -24.23
CA GLY A 69 17.16 -51.13 -22.83
C GLY A 69 16.82 -49.70 -22.39
N ASN A 70 16.19 -48.88 -23.23
CA ASN A 70 15.66 -47.59 -22.79
C ASN A 70 14.48 -47.80 -21.85
N VAL A 71 14.52 -47.18 -20.68
CA VAL A 71 13.48 -47.24 -19.67
C VAL A 71 12.78 -45.89 -19.60
N LEU A 72 11.46 -45.91 -19.76
CA LEU A 72 10.58 -44.77 -19.48
C LEU A 72 9.87 -45.02 -18.16
N TYR A 73 10.12 -44.15 -17.20
CA TYR A 73 9.46 -44.14 -15.91
C TYR A 73 8.63 -42.87 -15.76
N SER A 74 7.34 -43.01 -15.47
CA SER A 74 6.43 -41.87 -15.31
C SER A 74 5.65 -42.02 -14.02
N ILE A 75 5.64 -40.98 -13.19
CA ILE A 75 4.92 -40.96 -11.92
C ILE A 75 4.14 -39.67 -11.74
N ARG A 76 2.97 -39.79 -11.09
CA ARG A 76 2.17 -38.64 -10.71
C ARG A 76 2.48 -38.25 -9.28
N ILE A 77 2.85 -36.98 -9.05
CA ILE A 77 3.17 -36.46 -7.72
C ILE A 77 2.48 -35.12 -7.50
N THR A 78 1.95 -34.90 -6.29
CA THR A 78 1.59 -33.57 -5.81
C THR A 78 2.73 -33.01 -4.96
N LEU A 79 3.24 -31.84 -5.31
CA LEU A 79 4.32 -31.17 -4.60
C LEU A 79 3.83 -29.84 -4.02
N THR A 80 4.25 -29.53 -2.80
CA THR A 80 4.19 -28.19 -2.24
C THR A 80 5.62 -27.63 -2.22
N LEU A 81 5.89 -26.70 -3.13
CA LEU A 81 7.23 -26.16 -3.36
C LEU A 81 7.36 -24.77 -2.73
N ALA A 82 8.51 -24.49 -2.14
CA ALA A 82 8.84 -23.18 -1.62
C ALA A 82 9.11 -22.22 -2.79
N CYS A 83 8.43 -21.08 -2.80
CA CYS A 83 8.68 -19.98 -3.74
C CYS A 83 8.87 -18.69 -2.95
N PRO A 84 10.11 -18.19 -2.83
CA PRO A 84 10.38 -16.90 -2.21
C PRO A 84 9.89 -15.78 -3.14
N MET A 85 8.81 -15.10 -2.76
CA MET A 85 8.20 -14.04 -3.57
C MET A 85 8.78 -12.67 -3.23
N ASP A 86 8.99 -11.83 -4.24
CA ASP A 86 9.30 -10.40 -4.05
C ASP A 86 8.04 -9.55 -4.21
N LEU A 87 7.58 -8.93 -3.12
CA LEU A 87 6.32 -8.19 -3.07
C LEU A 87 6.50 -6.67 -3.18
N LYS A 88 7.68 -6.16 -3.53
CA LYS A 88 7.93 -4.70 -3.66
C LYS A 88 6.86 -4.00 -4.51
N ASN A 89 6.53 -4.59 -5.66
CA ASN A 89 5.59 -4.02 -6.63
C ASN A 89 4.15 -4.49 -6.43
N PHE A 90 3.82 -5.15 -5.31
CA PHE A 90 2.49 -5.69 -5.07
C PHE A 90 1.40 -4.59 -5.16
N PRO A 91 0.31 -4.77 -5.95
CA PRO A 91 -0.11 -6.00 -6.65
C PRO A 91 0.29 -6.12 -8.15
N MET A 92 1.13 -5.22 -8.66
CA MET A 92 1.61 -5.17 -10.05
C MET A 92 2.91 -5.97 -10.24
N ASP A 93 3.01 -7.12 -9.60
CA ASP A 93 4.19 -7.97 -9.52
C ASP A 93 4.15 -9.16 -10.50
N VAL A 94 5.34 -9.58 -10.94
CA VAL A 94 5.57 -10.86 -11.62
C VAL A 94 6.44 -11.72 -10.72
N GLN A 95 5.93 -12.88 -10.32
CA GLN A 95 6.62 -13.81 -9.44
C GLN A 95 7.32 -14.88 -10.27
N THR A 96 8.58 -15.17 -9.95
CA THR A 96 9.31 -16.28 -10.57
C THR A 96 9.42 -17.41 -9.56
N CYS A 97 8.63 -18.46 -9.74
CA CYS A 97 8.65 -19.64 -8.88
C CYS A 97 9.46 -20.75 -9.53
N ILE A 98 10.42 -21.31 -8.79
CA ILE A 98 11.35 -22.31 -9.30
C ILE A 98 11.00 -23.70 -8.78
N MET A 99 11.22 -24.71 -9.61
CA MET A 99 11.22 -26.12 -9.23
C MET A 99 12.61 -26.67 -9.51
N GLN A 100 13.28 -27.17 -8.47
CA GLN A 100 14.63 -27.70 -8.55
C GLN A 100 14.60 -29.21 -8.34
N LEU A 101 15.18 -29.97 -9.28
CA LEU A 101 15.29 -31.42 -9.24
C LEU A 101 16.77 -31.78 -9.13
N GLU A 102 17.13 -32.58 -8.14
CA GLU A 102 18.51 -32.88 -7.77
C GLU A 102 18.67 -34.38 -7.46
N SER A 103 19.89 -34.92 -7.62
CA SER A 103 20.23 -36.27 -7.17
C SER A 103 20.75 -36.23 -5.72
N PHE A 104 20.30 -37.18 -4.90
CA PHE A 104 20.64 -37.18 -3.47
C PHE A 104 21.98 -37.86 -3.17
N GLY A 105 22.23 -39.02 -3.75
CA GLY A 105 23.34 -39.91 -3.45
C GLY A 105 24.40 -40.02 -4.54
N TYR A 106 24.04 -39.80 -5.81
CA TYR A 106 24.98 -39.91 -6.93
C TYR A 106 25.62 -38.57 -7.27
N THR A 107 26.94 -38.59 -7.48
CA THR A 107 27.68 -37.39 -7.90
C THR A 107 27.53 -37.16 -9.41
N MET A 108 27.94 -35.98 -9.87
CA MET A 108 28.00 -35.63 -11.31
C MET A 108 28.81 -36.62 -12.17
N ASN A 109 29.69 -37.43 -11.56
CA ASN A 109 30.45 -38.44 -12.30
C ASN A 109 29.62 -39.70 -12.61
N ASP A 110 28.57 -39.95 -11.82
CA ASP A 110 27.77 -41.17 -11.88
C ASP A 110 26.39 -40.92 -12.50
N LEU A 111 25.79 -39.74 -12.25
CA LEU A 111 24.45 -39.40 -12.70
C LEU A 111 24.38 -37.93 -13.13
N ILE A 112 23.83 -37.71 -14.33
CA ILE A 112 23.61 -36.38 -14.91
C ILE A 112 22.13 -36.26 -15.30
N PHE A 113 21.51 -35.16 -14.92
CA PHE A 113 20.13 -34.82 -15.31
C PHE A 113 20.15 -33.83 -16.45
N GLU A 114 19.33 -34.11 -17.47
CA GLU A 114 19.17 -33.25 -18.64
C GLU A 114 17.69 -33.06 -18.95
N TRP A 115 17.35 -31.85 -19.40
CA TRP A 115 16.02 -31.57 -19.93
C TRP A 115 15.89 -32.18 -21.32
N GLN A 116 14.72 -32.74 -21.63
CA GLN A 116 14.41 -33.14 -22.99
C GLN A 116 14.38 -31.91 -23.91
N GLU A 117 15.07 -31.96 -25.05
CA GLU A 117 15.20 -30.81 -25.98
C GLU A 117 13.85 -30.25 -26.45
N GLN A 118 12.88 -31.14 -26.68
CA GLN A 118 11.54 -30.78 -27.12
C GLN A 118 10.52 -31.07 -26.02
N GLY A 119 9.77 -30.03 -25.63
CA GLY A 119 8.62 -30.19 -24.75
C GLY A 119 8.96 -30.66 -23.33
N ALA A 120 10.09 -30.21 -22.77
CA ALA A 120 10.54 -30.60 -21.43
C ALA A 120 9.51 -30.32 -20.33
N VAL A 121 8.75 -29.22 -20.45
CA VAL A 121 7.67 -28.86 -19.52
C VAL A 121 6.37 -28.59 -20.26
N GLN A 122 5.46 -29.55 -20.18
CA GLN A 122 4.13 -29.48 -20.77
C GLN A 122 3.12 -29.03 -19.70
N VAL A 123 2.23 -28.11 -20.08
CA VAL A 123 1.13 -27.63 -19.23
C VAL A 123 -0.17 -28.19 -19.82
N ALA A 124 -1.11 -28.59 -18.97
CA ALA A 124 -2.40 -29.10 -19.43
C ALA A 124 -3.21 -28.01 -20.16
N ASP A 125 -3.89 -28.39 -21.23
CA ASP A 125 -4.78 -27.49 -21.97
C ASP A 125 -5.90 -26.98 -21.06
N GLY A 126 -6.12 -25.67 -21.08
CA GLY A 126 -7.14 -25.02 -20.24
C GLY A 126 -6.75 -24.83 -18.77
N LEU A 127 -5.48 -25.06 -18.38
CA LEU A 127 -5.02 -24.71 -17.04
C LEU A 127 -5.17 -23.20 -16.82
N THR A 128 -6.03 -22.82 -15.88
CA THR A 128 -6.24 -21.44 -15.47
C THR A 128 -6.02 -21.29 -13.98
N LEU A 129 -5.39 -20.18 -13.59
CA LEU A 129 -5.18 -19.81 -12.19
C LEU A 129 -6.07 -18.60 -11.88
N PRO A 130 -6.75 -18.57 -10.71
CA PRO A 130 -7.72 -17.52 -10.42
C PRO A 130 -7.10 -16.16 -10.08
N GLN A 131 -5.85 -16.14 -9.60
CA GLN A 131 -5.16 -14.91 -9.16
C GLN A 131 -3.94 -14.57 -10.01
N PHE A 132 -3.45 -15.52 -10.80
CA PHE A 132 -2.23 -15.41 -11.56
C PHE A 132 -2.46 -15.85 -13.01
N ILE A 133 -1.61 -15.40 -13.90
CA ILE A 133 -1.51 -15.89 -15.27
C ILE A 133 -0.13 -16.53 -15.37
N LEU A 134 -0.10 -17.80 -15.76
CA LEU A 134 1.16 -18.48 -16.06
C LEU A 134 1.61 -18.05 -17.46
N LYS A 135 2.79 -17.44 -17.57
CA LYS A 135 3.37 -17.12 -18.87
C LYS A 135 3.73 -18.40 -19.63
N GLU A 136 3.66 -18.33 -20.97
CA GLU A 136 3.96 -19.48 -21.83
C GLU A 136 5.45 -19.83 -21.85
N GLU A 137 6.31 -18.80 -21.82
CA GLU A 137 7.75 -18.94 -21.75
C GLU A 137 8.17 -19.51 -20.39
N LYS A 138 8.97 -20.59 -20.43
CA LYS A 138 9.51 -21.26 -19.26
C LYS A 138 11.02 -21.34 -19.39
N ASP A 139 11.71 -20.79 -18.41
CA ASP A 139 13.16 -20.88 -18.34
C ASP A 139 13.57 -22.25 -17.79
N LEU A 140 14.34 -22.98 -18.58
CA LEU A 140 15.00 -24.23 -18.15
C LEU A 140 16.48 -23.93 -17.96
N ARG A 141 17.00 -24.19 -16.76
CA ARG A 141 18.41 -23.94 -16.42
C ARG A 141 19.00 -25.13 -15.69
N TYR A 142 20.33 -25.21 -15.70
CA TYR A 142 21.10 -26.16 -14.89
C TYR A 142 21.57 -25.44 -13.61
N CYS A 143 21.53 -26.14 -12.48
CA CYS A 143 21.72 -25.57 -11.14
C CYS A 143 22.69 -26.38 -10.28
N THR A 144 23.73 -26.98 -10.87
CA THR A 144 24.71 -27.87 -10.19
C THR A 144 25.08 -27.37 -8.79
N LYS A 145 24.89 -28.24 -7.79
CA LYS A 145 25.13 -27.90 -6.39
C LYS A 145 26.49 -28.41 -5.94
N HIS A 146 27.12 -27.64 -5.07
CA HIS A 146 28.41 -27.94 -4.47
C HIS A 146 28.23 -28.10 -2.97
N TYR A 147 28.37 -29.34 -2.49
CA TYR A 147 28.38 -29.66 -1.07
C TYR A 147 29.76 -30.18 -0.66
N ASN A 148 29.97 -30.31 0.65
CA ASN A 148 31.23 -30.86 1.19
C ASN A 148 31.47 -32.32 0.75
N THR A 149 30.40 -33.05 0.44
CA THR A 149 30.44 -34.44 -0.03
C THR A 149 30.72 -34.58 -1.52
N GLY A 150 30.53 -33.53 -2.32
CA GLY A 150 30.73 -33.61 -3.77
C GLY A 150 29.91 -32.60 -4.57
N LYS A 151 29.97 -32.75 -5.90
CA LYS A 151 29.15 -32.00 -6.86
C LYS A 151 27.98 -32.87 -7.32
N PHE A 152 26.77 -32.34 -7.24
CA PHE A 152 25.54 -33.07 -7.55
C PHE A 152 24.81 -32.42 -8.73
N THR A 153 24.20 -33.26 -9.57
CA THR A 153 23.42 -32.80 -10.72
C THR A 153 22.15 -32.12 -10.26
N CYS A 154 21.83 -30.98 -10.87
CA CYS A 154 20.62 -30.23 -10.56
C CYS A 154 20.12 -29.55 -11.83
N ILE A 155 18.83 -29.70 -12.09
CA ILE A 155 18.09 -29.00 -13.14
C ILE A 155 16.95 -28.21 -12.53
N GLU A 156 16.69 -27.02 -13.06
CA GLU A 156 15.62 -26.14 -12.58
C GLU A 156 14.72 -25.65 -13.71
N ALA A 157 13.43 -25.59 -13.39
CA ALA A 157 12.42 -24.95 -14.23
C ALA A 157 11.86 -23.73 -13.51
N ARG A 158 11.78 -22.59 -14.20
CA ARG A 158 11.21 -21.35 -13.64
C ARG A 158 9.86 -21.06 -14.28
N PHE A 159 8.87 -20.81 -13.43
CA PHE A 159 7.52 -20.44 -13.80
C PHE A 159 7.30 -18.96 -13.51
N HIS A 160 7.04 -18.18 -14.55
CA HIS A 160 6.72 -16.76 -14.42
C HIS A 160 5.21 -16.61 -14.24
N LEU A 161 4.81 -16.18 -13.05
CA LEU A 161 3.43 -16.00 -12.62
C LEU A 161 3.11 -14.51 -12.51
N GLU A 162 2.27 -14.02 -13.40
CA GLU A 162 1.85 -12.62 -13.44
C GLU A 162 0.56 -12.42 -12.64
N ARG A 163 0.56 -11.50 -11.67
CA ARG A 163 -0.63 -11.29 -10.84
C ARG A 163 -1.74 -10.55 -11.59
N GLN A 164 -2.98 -11.03 -11.45
CA GLN A 164 -4.15 -10.35 -12.00
C GLN A 164 -4.59 -9.17 -11.12
N MET A 165 -4.72 -8.00 -11.74
CA MET A 165 -4.99 -6.72 -11.05
C MET A 165 -6.47 -6.47 -10.73
N GLY A 166 -7.40 -7.13 -11.42
CA GLY A 166 -8.83 -6.80 -11.38
C GLY A 166 -9.44 -6.82 -9.98
N TYR A 167 -9.11 -7.86 -9.20
CA TYR A 167 -9.57 -7.99 -7.81
C TYR A 167 -9.11 -6.80 -6.92
N TYR A 168 -7.83 -6.42 -7.02
CA TYR A 168 -7.27 -5.35 -6.21
C TYR A 168 -7.80 -3.97 -6.61
N LEU A 169 -8.06 -3.75 -7.90
CA LEU A 169 -8.71 -2.54 -8.37
C LEU A 169 -10.07 -2.34 -7.71
N ILE A 170 -10.92 -3.37 -7.73
CA ILE A 170 -12.28 -3.30 -7.21
C ILE A 170 -12.33 -3.24 -5.68
N GLN A 171 -11.50 -4.04 -4.98
CA GLN A 171 -11.59 -4.13 -3.52
C GLN A 171 -10.71 -3.12 -2.76
N MET A 172 -9.62 -2.64 -3.36
CA MET A 172 -8.66 -1.77 -2.67
C MET A 172 -8.63 -0.36 -3.27
N TYR A 173 -8.35 -0.24 -4.57
CA TYR A 173 -8.15 1.07 -5.20
C TYR A 173 -9.44 1.89 -5.32
N ILE A 174 -10.53 1.32 -5.84
CA ILE A 174 -11.79 2.05 -6.02
C ILE A 174 -12.34 2.55 -4.67
N PRO A 175 -12.46 1.73 -3.61
CA PRO A 175 -13.01 2.20 -2.33
C PRO A 175 -12.12 3.24 -1.65
N SER A 176 -10.79 3.11 -1.72
CA SER A 176 -9.88 4.12 -1.15
C SER A 176 -9.96 5.45 -1.89
N LEU A 177 -10.09 5.43 -3.22
CA LEU A 177 -10.33 6.62 -4.03
C LEU A 177 -11.66 7.30 -3.66
N LEU A 178 -12.74 6.51 -3.46
CA LEU A 178 -14.02 7.04 -3.01
C LEU A 178 -13.93 7.67 -1.61
N ILE A 179 -13.18 7.09 -0.67
CA ILE A 179 -12.96 7.67 0.67
C ILE A 179 -12.23 9.02 0.56
N VAL A 180 -11.22 9.13 -0.30
CA VAL A 180 -10.52 10.39 -0.56
C VAL A 180 -11.48 11.44 -1.13
N ILE A 181 -12.31 11.07 -2.11
CA ILE A 181 -13.32 11.99 -2.68
C ILE A 181 -14.35 12.41 -1.62
N LEU A 182 -14.82 11.48 -0.77
CA LEU A 182 -15.73 11.79 0.33
C LEU A 182 -15.14 12.82 1.28
N SER A 183 -13.82 12.76 1.56
CA SER A 183 -13.15 13.76 2.39
C SER A 183 -13.25 15.18 1.81
N TRP A 184 -13.31 15.33 0.48
CA TRP A 184 -13.41 16.64 -0.18
C TRP A 184 -14.81 17.27 -0.06
N ILE A 185 -15.84 16.46 0.19
CA ILE A 185 -17.20 16.95 0.44
C ILE A 185 -17.21 17.88 1.66
N SER A 186 -16.30 17.67 2.62
CA SER A 186 -16.14 18.55 3.78
C SER A 186 -15.88 20.02 3.42
N PHE A 187 -15.19 20.30 2.31
CA PHE A 187 -14.88 21.68 1.85
C PHE A 187 -16.11 22.44 1.34
N TRP A 188 -17.19 21.71 1.03
CA TRP A 188 -18.46 22.29 0.58
C TRP A 188 -19.42 22.57 1.73
N ILE A 189 -19.19 21.95 2.89
CA ILE A 189 -20.00 22.14 4.09
C ILE A 189 -19.63 23.46 4.76
N ASN A 190 -20.66 24.22 5.15
CA ASN A 190 -20.50 25.49 5.85
C ASN A 190 -19.63 25.34 7.11
N MET A 191 -18.71 26.28 7.31
CA MET A 191 -17.78 26.28 8.46
C MET A 191 -18.48 26.32 9.83
N ASP A 192 -19.73 26.77 9.90
CA ASP A 192 -20.52 26.82 11.13
C ASP A 192 -21.03 25.43 11.57
N ALA A 193 -21.14 24.48 10.64
CA ALA A 193 -21.59 23.11 10.91
C ALA A 193 -20.41 22.22 11.37
N ALA A 194 -19.80 22.61 12.49
CA ALA A 194 -18.63 21.93 13.06
C ALA A 194 -18.81 20.41 13.28
N PRO A 195 -19.94 19.91 13.83
CA PRO A 195 -20.13 18.47 14.04
C PRO A 195 -20.10 17.66 12.75
N ALA A 196 -20.64 18.20 11.65
CA ALA A 196 -20.68 17.52 10.36
C ALA A 196 -19.28 17.39 9.74
N ARG A 197 -18.47 18.47 9.74
CA ARG A 197 -17.11 18.43 9.17
C ARG A 197 -16.16 17.55 10.00
N VAL A 198 -16.22 17.65 11.34
CA VAL A 198 -15.42 16.80 12.23
C VAL A 198 -15.81 15.33 12.10
N GLY A 199 -17.11 15.03 12.13
CA GLY A 199 -17.62 13.66 11.99
C GLY A 199 -17.16 13.02 10.69
N LEU A 200 -17.38 13.70 9.55
CA LEU A 200 -16.94 13.20 8.24
C LEU A 200 -15.42 13.03 8.17
N GLY A 201 -14.64 13.99 8.68
CA GLY A 201 -13.17 13.91 8.68
C GLY A 201 -12.63 12.77 9.54
N ILE A 202 -13.15 12.57 10.75
CA ILE A 202 -12.71 11.46 11.62
C ILE A 202 -13.13 10.12 11.02
N THR A 203 -14.38 9.99 10.55
CA THR A 203 -14.86 8.74 9.96
C THR A 203 -14.04 8.36 8.73
N THR A 204 -13.73 9.30 7.83
CA THR A 204 -12.91 9.01 6.64
C THR A 204 -11.48 8.59 7.01
N VAL A 205 -10.82 9.22 7.99
CA VAL A 205 -9.49 8.81 8.49
C VAL A 205 -9.54 7.40 9.08
N LEU A 206 -10.56 7.12 9.91
CA LEU A 206 -10.73 5.81 10.53
C LEU A 206 -10.99 4.74 9.47
N THR A 207 -11.91 4.97 8.54
CA THR A 207 -12.20 4.03 7.45
C THR A 207 -10.97 3.75 6.60
N MET A 208 -10.17 4.78 6.27
CA MET A 208 -8.93 4.61 5.50
C MET A 208 -7.89 3.79 6.28
N THR A 209 -7.77 4.03 7.59
CA THR A 209 -6.88 3.28 8.48
C THR A 209 -7.29 1.80 8.58
N THR A 210 -8.59 1.54 8.76
CA THR A 210 -9.17 0.20 8.77
C THR A 210 -8.93 -0.53 7.45
N GLN A 211 -9.13 0.13 6.32
CA GLN A 211 -8.87 -0.44 5.01
C GLN A 211 -7.38 -0.75 4.82
N SER A 212 -6.47 0.13 5.26
CA SER A 212 -5.03 -0.11 5.22
C SER A 212 -4.61 -1.32 6.06
N SER A 213 -5.16 -1.49 7.26
CA SER A 213 -4.94 -2.71 8.05
C SER A 213 -5.52 -3.97 7.39
N GLY A 214 -6.72 -3.88 6.81
CA GLY A 214 -7.36 -5.00 6.12
C GLY A 214 -6.56 -5.49 4.92
N SER A 215 -6.01 -4.55 4.13
CA SER A 215 -5.16 -4.89 2.98
C SER A 215 -3.85 -5.60 3.36
N ARG A 216 -3.32 -5.34 4.56
CA ARG A 216 -2.10 -5.96 5.07
C ARG A 216 -2.33 -7.31 5.73
N ALA A 217 -3.57 -7.60 6.16
CA ALA A 217 -3.90 -8.85 6.83
C ALA A 217 -3.84 -10.07 5.89
N SER A 218 -4.11 -9.88 4.59
CA SER A 218 -4.06 -10.93 3.57
C SER A 218 -2.65 -11.19 3.01
N LEU A 219 -1.65 -10.44 3.48
CA LEU A 219 -0.28 -10.50 2.98
C LEU A 219 0.68 -11.01 4.05
N PRO A 220 1.75 -11.71 3.65
CA PRO A 220 2.82 -12.04 4.58
C PRO A 220 3.48 -10.76 5.12
N LYS A 221 3.91 -10.81 6.39
CA LYS A 221 4.60 -9.69 7.03
C LYS A 221 6.01 -9.55 6.43
N VAL A 222 6.16 -8.58 5.53
CA VAL A 222 7.44 -8.18 4.94
C VAL A 222 7.91 -6.86 5.55
N SER A 223 9.22 -6.66 5.64
CA SER A 223 9.84 -5.48 6.28
C SER A 223 9.96 -4.26 5.36
N TYR A 224 9.95 -4.46 4.05
CA TYR A 224 10.08 -3.39 3.06
C TYR A 224 8.72 -2.79 2.66
N VAL A 225 8.78 -1.58 2.11
CA VAL A 225 7.61 -0.84 1.61
C VAL A 225 7.14 -1.44 0.28
N LYS A 226 5.83 -1.67 0.17
CA LYS A 226 5.18 -2.17 -1.06
C LYS A 226 4.45 -1.05 -1.81
N ALA A 227 4.18 -1.23 -3.09
CA ALA A 227 3.42 -0.27 -3.89
C ALA A 227 2.05 0.09 -3.26
N ILE A 228 1.32 -0.93 -2.78
CA ILE A 228 0.04 -0.71 -2.07
C ILE A 228 0.22 0.11 -0.78
N ASP A 229 1.33 -0.03 -0.06
CA ASP A 229 1.56 0.73 1.17
C ASP A 229 1.73 2.22 0.84
N ILE A 230 2.41 2.55 -0.26
CA ILE A 230 2.57 3.92 -0.75
C ILE A 230 1.21 4.50 -1.14
N TRP A 231 0.39 3.75 -1.88
CA TRP A 231 -0.97 4.16 -2.23
C TRP A 231 -1.81 4.48 -0.98
N MET A 232 -1.86 3.54 -0.02
CA MET A 232 -2.66 3.70 1.19
C MET A 232 -2.12 4.83 2.09
N ALA A 233 -0.80 5.00 2.18
CA ALA A 233 -0.18 6.08 2.96
C ALA A 233 -0.49 7.46 2.36
N VAL A 234 -0.41 7.61 1.04
CA VAL A 234 -0.73 8.88 0.37
C VAL A 234 -2.23 9.19 0.49
N CYS A 235 -3.10 8.22 0.25
CA CYS A 235 -4.54 8.39 0.46
C CYS A 235 -4.87 8.78 1.91
N LEU A 236 -4.23 8.15 2.91
CA LEU A 236 -4.37 8.52 4.32
C LEU A 236 -3.89 9.95 4.58
N LEU A 237 -2.76 10.36 3.99
CA LEU A 237 -2.24 11.73 4.10
C LEU A 237 -3.22 12.76 3.53
N PHE A 238 -3.87 12.49 2.39
CA PHE A 238 -4.88 13.38 1.81
C PHE A 238 -6.11 13.54 2.72
N VAL A 239 -6.64 12.43 3.23
CA VAL A 239 -7.81 12.44 4.12
C VAL A 239 -7.47 13.14 5.44
N PHE A 240 -6.29 12.88 6.01
CA PHE A 240 -5.82 13.57 7.21
C PHE A 240 -5.59 15.07 6.96
N SER A 241 -5.06 15.45 5.80
CA SER A 241 -4.88 16.85 5.41
C SER A 241 -6.21 17.59 5.27
N ALA A 242 -7.28 16.92 4.84
CA ALA A 242 -8.63 17.51 4.81
C ALA A 242 -9.16 17.79 6.23
N LEU A 243 -8.85 16.92 7.21
CA LEU A 243 -9.19 17.18 8.61
C LEU A 243 -8.38 18.34 9.20
N LEU A 244 -7.08 18.45 8.86
CA LEU A 244 -6.23 19.57 9.27
C LEU A 244 -6.67 20.90 8.65
N GLU A 245 -7.11 20.88 7.40
CA GLU A 245 -7.69 22.04 6.72
C GLU A 245 -8.88 22.60 7.51
N TYR A 246 -9.80 21.71 7.91
CA TYR A 246 -10.93 22.11 8.73
C TYR A 246 -10.50 22.65 10.11
N ALA A 247 -9.51 22.02 10.74
CA ALA A 247 -8.96 22.50 12.01
C ALA A 247 -8.39 23.93 11.88
N ALA A 248 -7.69 24.22 10.78
CA ALA A 248 -7.18 25.56 10.48
C ALA A 248 -8.32 26.56 10.24
N VAL A 249 -9.33 26.21 9.44
CA VAL A 249 -10.52 27.06 9.19
C VAL A 249 -11.26 27.35 10.49
N ASN A 250 -11.47 26.35 11.35
CA ASN A 250 -12.15 26.50 12.63
C ASN A 250 -11.32 27.34 13.61
N PHE A 251 -10.00 27.17 13.66
CA PHE A 251 -9.11 27.99 14.49
C PHE A 251 -9.18 29.46 14.09
N VAL A 252 -9.08 29.77 12.79
CA VAL A 252 -9.19 31.14 12.27
C VAL A 252 -10.58 31.73 12.57
N SER A 253 -11.64 30.93 12.45
CA SER A 253 -13.01 31.35 12.78
C SER A 253 -13.23 31.59 14.28
N ARG A 254 -12.62 30.76 15.15
CA ARG A 254 -12.71 30.88 16.62
C ARG A 254 -11.91 32.05 17.17
N GLN A 255 -10.67 32.26 16.72
CA GLN A 255 -9.88 33.44 17.11
C GLN A 255 -10.67 34.74 16.86
N HIS A 256 -11.44 34.77 15.78
CA HIS A 256 -12.31 35.88 15.46
C HIS A 256 -13.51 36.02 16.43
N LYS A 257 -14.19 34.92 16.81
CA LYS A 257 -15.27 34.97 17.81
C LYS A 257 -14.78 35.48 19.16
N GLU A 258 -13.58 35.10 19.59
CA GLU A 258 -13.00 35.56 20.86
C GLU A 258 -12.55 37.03 20.79
N LEU A 259 -11.85 37.45 19.73
CA LEU A 259 -11.44 38.84 19.54
C LEU A 259 -12.66 39.81 19.54
N LEU A 260 -13.78 39.39 18.94
CA LEU A 260 -15.03 40.14 18.97
C LEU A 260 -15.68 40.16 20.37
N ARG A 261 -15.66 39.05 21.11
CA ARG A 261 -16.19 39.00 22.48
C ARG A 261 -15.44 39.95 23.41
N PHE A 262 -14.10 39.96 23.35
CA PHE A 262 -13.28 40.89 24.14
C PHE A 262 -13.56 42.35 23.80
N ARG A 263 -13.72 42.67 22.51
CA ARG A 263 -14.07 44.04 22.08
C ARG A 263 -15.49 44.46 22.46
N ARG A 264 -16.47 43.56 22.42
CA ARG A 264 -17.84 43.84 22.92
C ARG A 264 -17.86 44.09 24.42
N LYS A 265 -17.15 43.29 25.22
CA LYS A 265 -16.97 43.56 26.67
C LYS A 265 -16.35 44.94 26.91
N ARG A 266 -15.33 45.32 26.14
CA ARG A 266 -14.67 46.63 26.26
C ARG A 266 -15.54 47.82 25.82
N ARG A 267 -16.54 47.58 24.96
CA ARG A 267 -17.54 48.60 24.57
C ARG A 267 -18.61 48.77 25.65
N HIS A 268 -19.15 47.68 26.19
CA HIS A 268 -20.09 47.74 27.32
C HIS A 268 -19.49 48.45 28.53
N HIS A 269 -18.25 48.11 28.91
CA HIS A 269 -17.57 48.78 30.03
C HIS A 269 -17.36 50.30 29.81
N LYS A 270 -17.29 50.75 28.55
CA LYS A 270 -17.18 52.18 28.21
C LYS A 270 -18.54 52.89 28.19
N GLU A 271 -19.62 52.18 27.92
CA GLU A 271 -20.99 52.71 27.97
C GLU A 271 -21.50 52.77 29.41
N ASP A 272 -21.15 51.80 30.26
CA ASP A 272 -21.48 51.80 31.70
C ASP A 272 -20.75 52.94 32.44
N GLU A 273 -19.45 53.17 32.18
CA GLU A 273 -18.71 54.32 32.73
C GLU A 273 -19.23 55.69 32.22
N ALA A 274 -19.79 55.76 31.02
CA ALA A 274 -20.36 57.00 30.47
C ALA A 274 -21.79 57.28 31.00
N GLY A 275 -22.50 56.27 31.50
CA GLY A 275 -23.83 56.38 32.10
C GLY A 275 -23.81 56.88 33.56
N GLU A 276 -22.78 56.52 34.35
CA GLU A 276 -22.66 56.97 35.74
C GLU A 276 -22.21 58.44 35.90
N GLY A 277 -21.56 59.02 34.88
CA GLY A 277 -21.10 60.43 34.93
C GLY A 277 -22.18 61.50 34.75
N ARG A 278 -23.47 61.13 34.72
CA ARG A 278 -24.58 62.02 34.34
C ARG A 278 -25.74 62.04 35.34
N PHE A 279 -25.45 61.99 36.64
CA PHE A 279 -26.42 62.35 37.69
C PHE A 279 -26.26 63.84 38.07
N ASN A 280 -27.09 64.70 37.47
CA ASN A 280 -27.17 66.12 37.82
C ASN A 280 -27.82 66.30 39.21
N PHE A 281 -26.99 66.50 40.24
CA PHE A 281 -27.45 67.05 41.51
C PHE A 281 -27.57 68.57 41.39
N SER A 282 -28.71 69.05 40.90
CA SER A 282 -29.08 70.47 40.95
C SER A 282 -30.51 70.60 41.46
N ALA A 283 -30.69 70.39 42.76
CA ALA A 283 -31.82 70.91 43.51
C ALA A 283 -31.41 71.05 44.98
N TYR A 284 -31.73 72.20 45.56
CA TYR A 284 -31.49 72.65 46.94
C TYR A 284 -30.16 73.36 47.19
N GLY A 285 -30.25 74.69 47.18
CA GLY A 285 -29.18 75.59 47.57
C GLY A 285 -29.01 75.70 49.08
N MET A 286 -27.76 75.85 49.50
CA MET A 286 -27.31 76.75 50.55
C MET A 286 -25.78 76.83 50.48
N GLY A 287 -25.25 78.03 50.67
CA GLY A 287 -23.81 78.30 50.65
C GLY A 287 -23.09 77.94 51.96
N PRO A 288 -21.92 78.54 52.24
CA PRO A 288 -20.65 77.84 52.32
C PRO A 288 -20.02 77.88 53.73
N ALA A 289 -19.17 76.93 54.10
CA ALA A 289 -18.24 77.13 55.22
C ALA A 289 -17.04 76.17 55.23
N CYS A 290 -15.88 76.79 55.47
CA CYS A 290 -14.70 76.29 56.20
C CYS A 290 -13.46 75.76 55.43
N LEU A 291 -12.50 76.71 55.35
CA LEU A 291 -11.09 76.61 55.83
C LEU A 291 -10.10 75.76 55.00
N GLN A 292 -9.31 76.37 54.11
CA GLN A 292 -7.99 77.01 54.33
C GLN A 292 -6.88 76.08 54.84
N ALA A 293 -5.86 75.86 53.99
CA ALA A 293 -4.43 76.23 54.17
C ALA A 293 -3.64 75.64 52.98
N LYS A 294 -3.06 76.43 52.04
CA LYS A 294 -1.72 77.08 52.07
C LYS A 294 -0.60 76.05 52.35
N ASP A 295 0.46 75.85 51.57
CA ASP A 295 1.33 76.65 50.69
C ASP A 295 1.71 75.79 49.44
N GLY A 296 2.21 76.23 48.30
CA GLY A 296 2.95 77.42 47.90
C GLY A 296 4.08 76.97 46.95
N ILE A 297 4.09 77.52 45.73
CA ILE A 297 5.23 77.90 44.87
C ILE A 297 4.89 77.69 43.38
N SER A 298 4.85 78.83 42.71
CA SER A 298 4.63 79.06 41.29
C SER A 298 5.97 79.15 40.56
N VAL A 299 6.04 78.60 39.34
CA VAL A 299 6.88 79.18 38.29
C VAL A 299 6.03 79.34 37.03
N LYS A 300 5.94 80.60 36.59
CA LYS A 300 5.27 81.10 35.38
C LYS A 300 6.09 80.85 34.11
N GLY A 301 5.37 80.79 32.98
CA GLY A 301 5.85 81.22 31.66
C GLY A 301 5.66 80.15 30.58
N ALA A 302 4.56 80.11 29.81
CA ALA A 302 4.10 80.99 28.73
C ALA A 302 4.53 80.53 27.31
N ASN A 303 3.49 80.17 26.54
CA ASN A 303 3.27 80.32 25.09
C ASN A 303 3.92 79.39 24.04
N ASN A 304 3.01 78.63 23.42
CA ASN A 304 2.81 78.35 21.99
C ASN A 304 3.97 77.82 21.13
N SER A 305 3.84 76.56 20.71
CA SER A 305 4.00 76.20 19.29
C SER A 305 3.27 74.90 18.98
N ASN A 306 2.39 74.97 17.97
CA ASN A 306 1.77 73.84 17.30
C ASN A 306 2.79 72.76 16.90
N THR A 307 2.60 71.54 17.39
CA THR A 307 3.03 70.34 16.65
C THR A 307 1.85 69.39 16.60
N THR A 308 1.21 69.42 15.44
CA THR A 308 0.28 68.44 14.91
C THR A 308 0.76 67.01 15.17
N ASN A 309 0.09 66.31 16.08
CA ASN A 309 0.13 64.86 16.12
C ASN A 309 -0.33 64.34 14.75
N PRO A 310 0.39 63.42 14.09
CA PRO A 310 -0.11 62.79 12.87
C PRO A 310 -1.44 62.09 13.19
N PRO A 311 -2.41 62.08 12.27
CA PRO A 311 -3.66 61.39 12.51
C PRO A 311 -3.37 59.91 12.80
N PRO A 312 -3.98 59.31 13.82
CA PRO A 312 -3.85 57.87 14.03
C PRO A 312 -4.33 57.18 12.75
N ALA A 313 -3.48 56.32 12.19
CA ALA A 313 -3.83 55.51 11.02
C ALA A 313 -5.23 54.89 11.22
N PRO A 314 -6.09 54.87 10.19
CA PRO A 314 -7.47 54.44 10.36
C PRO A 314 -7.48 53.02 10.91
N SER A 315 -7.83 52.89 12.19
CA SER A 315 -8.02 51.60 12.83
C SER A 315 -9.22 50.96 12.14
N LYS A 316 -8.97 49.96 11.29
CA LYS A 316 -10.01 49.23 10.57
C LYS A 316 -11.15 48.89 11.53
N SER A 317 -12.36 49.23 11.14
CA SER A 317 -13.54 49.04 11.99
C SER A 317 -13.67 47.55 12.38
N PRO A 318 -14.24 47.23 13.56
CA PRO A 318 -14.44 45.84 13.99
C PRO A 318 -15.19 44.99 12.94
N GLU A 319 -16.07 45.62 12.16
CA GLU A 319 -16.83 44.99 11.10
C GLU A 319 -16.02 44.73 9.83
N GLU A 320 -15.12 45.63 9.43
CA GLU A 320 -14.22 45.41 8.30
C GLU A 320 -13.21 44.31 8.58
N MET A 321 -12.66 44.25 9.80
CA MET A 321 -11.80 43.14 10.23
C MET A 321 -12.57 41.82 10.19
N ARG A 322 -13.81 41.80 10.67
CA ARG A 322 -14.70 40.61 10.59
C ARG A 322 -14.90 40.13 9.15
N LYS A 323 -15.21 41.03 8.22
CA LYS A 323 -15.38 40.70 6.80
C LYS A 323 -14.09 40.14 6.19
N LEU A 324 -12.93 40.72 6.52
CA LEU A 324 -11.63 40.35 5.98
C LEU A 324 -11.18 38.94 6.43
N PHE A 325 -11.45 38.56 7.69
CA PHE A 325 -11.12 37.21 8.18
C PHE A 325 -12.11 36.14 7.70
N ILE A 326 -13.41 36.46 7.59
CA ILE A 326 -14.40 35.55 6.96
C ILE A 326 -14.04 35.32 5.49
N GLN A 327 -13.60 36.36 4.79
CA GLN A 327 -13.09 36.24 3.42
C GLN A 327 -11.83 35.37 3.37
N ARG A 328 -10.91 35.46 4.35
CA ARG A 328 -9.74 34.58 4.43
C ARG A 328 -10.13 33.11 4.64
N ALA A 329 -11.03 32.82 5.57
CA ALA A 329 -11.52 31.45 5.81
C ALA A 329 -12.21 30.87 4.55
N LYS A 330 -13.09 31.64 3.91
CA LYS A 330 -13.72 31.24 2.63
C LYS A 330 -12.71 31.08 1.49
N LYS A 331 -11.62 31.86 1.49
CA LYS A 331 -10.54 31.76 0.50
C LYS A 331 -9.77 30.45 0.67
N ILE A 332 -9.55 29.99 1.91
CA ILE A 332 -8.93 28.69 2.19
C ILE A 332 -9.81 27.57 1.62
N ASP A 333 -11.09 27.50 1.98
CA ASP A 333 -12.02 26.49 1.44
C ASP A 333 -12.04 26.53 -0.10
N LYS A 334 -12.05 27.72 -0.73
CA LYS A 334 -12.05 27.88 -2.19
C LYS A 334 -10.79 27.34 -2.86
N ILE A 335 -9.63 27.56 -2.25
CA ILE A 335 -8.35 27.03 -2.75
C ILE A 335 -8.31 25.51 -2.56
N SER A 336 -8.70 25.01 -1.39
CA SER A 336 -8.69 23.58 -1.07
C SER A 336 -9.57 22.76 -2.03
N ARG A 337 -10.72 23.30 -2.45
CA ARG A 337 -11.64 22.67 -3.42
C ARG A 337 -10.99 22.35 -4.78
N ILE A 338 -9.97 23.10 -5.19
CA ILE A 338 -9.28 22.89 -6.47
C ILE A 338 -7.92 22.22 -6.23
N GLY A 339 -7.19 22.66 -5.20
CA GLY A 339 -5.86 22.19 -4.88
C GLY A 339 -5.81 20.70 -4.54
N PHE A 340 -6.71 20.22 -3.69
CA PHE A 340 -6.72 18.81 -3.26
C PHE A 340 -7.02 17.85 -4.43
N PRO A 341 -8.09 18.04 -5.22
CA PRO A 341 -8.37 17.18 -6.37
C PRO A 341 -7.26 17.20 -7.43
N MET A 342 -6.69 18.38 -7.74
CA MET A 342 -5.60 18.47 -8.71
C MET A 342 -4.34 17.75 -8.23
N ALA A 343 -3.94 17.95 -6.97
CA ALA A 343 -2.78 17.27 -6.40
C ALA A 343 -2.97 15.74 -6.38
N PHE A 344 -4.17 15.26 -6.05
CA PHE A 344 -4.48 13.84 -6.05
C PHE A 344 -4.49 13.24 -7.46
N LEU A 345 -4.97 14.00 -8.46
CA LEU A 345 -4.93 13.58 -9.87
C LEU A 345 -3.50 13.48 -10.38
N ILE A 346 -2.64 14.46 -10.04
CA ILE A 346 -1.20 14.41 -10.35
C ILE A 346 -0.58 13.16 -9.74
N PHE A 347 -0.84 12.90 -8.45
CA PHE A 347 -0.37 11.68 -7.78
C PHE A 347 -0.83 10.40 -8.50
N ASN A 348 -2.10 10.30 -8.89
CA ASN A 348 -2.63 9.14 -9.63
C ASN A 348 -1.87 8.92 -10.95
N MET A 349 -1.68 9.99 -11.72
CA MET A 349 -0.94 9.92 -12.99
C MET A 349 0.48 9.38 -12.78
N PHE A 350 1.23 9.94 -11.83
CA PHE A 350 2.58 9.49 -11.53
C PHE A 350 2.61 8.05 -11.01
N TYR A 351 1.72 7.70 -10.08
CA TYR A 351 1.64 6.36 -9.49
C TYR A 351 1.45 5.30 -10.57
N TRP A 352 0.41 5.45 -11.41
CA TRP A 352 0.09 4.46 -12.43
C TRP A 352 1.14 4.41 -13.54
N ILE A 353 1.72 5.54 -13.94
CA ILE A 353 2.79 5.56 -14.96
C ILE A 353 4.03 4.85 -14.46
N ILE A 354 4.51 5.19 -13.26
CA ILE A 354 5.72 4.61 -12.68
C ILE A 354 5.58 3.09 -12.54
N TYR A 355 4.51 2.60 -11.91
CA TYR A 355 4.34 1.16 -11.71
C TYR A 355 4.04 0.40 -13.00
N LYS A 356 3.50 1.06 -14.03
CA LYS A 356 3.36 0.46 -15.36
C LYS A 356 4.73 0.33 -16.06
N ILE A 357 5.60 1.32 -15.92
CA ILE A 357 6.98 1.26 -16.48
C ILE A 357 7.79 0.21 -15.75
N VAL A 358 7.79 0.23 -14.41
CA VAL A 358 8.50 -0.75 -13.58
C VAL A 358 8.04 -2.17 -13.91
N ARG A 359 6.72 -2.41 -14.02
CA ARG A 359 6.19 -3.71 -14.45
C ARG A 359 6.71 -4.13 -15.82
N ARG A 360 6.85 -3.19 -16.75
CA ARG A 360 7.35 -3.48 -18.10
C ARG A 360 8.84 -3.84 -18.08
N GLU A 361 9.64 -3.13 -17.28
CA GLU A 361 11.06 -3.44 -17.07
C GLU A 361 11.24 -4.79 -16.39
N ASP A 362 10.44 -5.10 -15.36
CA ASP A 362 10.45 -6.42 -14.69
C ASP A 362 10.12 -7.56 -15.66
N VAL A 363 9.28 -7.30 -16.66
CA VAL A 363 8.94 -8.28 -17.71
C VAL A 363 10.03 -8.41 -18.77
N HIS A 364 10.77 -7.34 -19.07
CA HIS A 364 11.83 -7.35 -20.10
C HIS A 364 13.22 -7.76 -19.58
N ASN A 365 13.48 -7.58 -18.28
CA ASN A 365 14.74 -7.94 -17.64
C ASN A 365 14.76 -9.40 -17.10
N GLN A 366 13.64 -10.12 -17.25
CA GLN A 366 13.55 -11.56 -17.02
C GLN A 366 13.83 -12.26 -18.34
#